data_AF-A0A953Y8B8-F1
#
_entry.id   AF-A0A953Y8B8-F1
#
_cell.length_a   1.000
_cell.length_b   1.000
_cell.length_c   1.000
_cell.angle_alpha   90.00
_cell.angle_beta   90.00
_cell.angle_gamma   90.00
#
_symmetry.space_group_name_H-M   'P 1'
#
loop_
_entity.id
_entity.type
_entity.pdbx_description
1 polymer ?
#
loop_
_entity_poly.entity_id
_entity_poly.type
_entity_poly.pdbx_seq_one_letter_code
_entity_poly.pdbx_strand_id
1 'polypeptide(L)'
;MAANERRRSRRGGTRLPVSFFRSDVLEVAQALLGKVLLKDDVGGLIVETEAYHPSEPASHSHRGPTRRNQTMFRAGGHVYVYRIHRSTCVNLVTGPPEEAAAVLIRALLPTDGLDQIAARRAPQPRRAWTDGPGKLCSALGITLDDDGTRVGQRVQVLSRGVEVPAHAIEATPRIGISKAVDLPWRFVLREPHLLLLG
;
A
#
# COMPACT_ATOMS: atom_id res chain seq x y z
N MET A 1 -12.76 12.57 31.23
CA MET A 1 -11.68 13.16 30.41
C MET A 1 -10.49 12.20 30.24
N ALA A 2 -10.71 10.95 29.85
CA ALA A 2 -9.64 9.96 29.71
C ALA A 2 -9.96 8.99 28.56
N ALA A 3 -9.60 9.38 27.32
CA ALA A 3 -9.66 8.47 26.15
C ALA A 3 -8.78 8.92 24.96
N ASN A 4 -8.22 10.14 24.97
CA ASN A 4 -7.60 10.71 23.77
C ASN A 4 -6.07 10.50 23.65
N GLU A 5 -5.44 9.79 24.59
CA GLU A 5 -3.96 9.75 24.68
C GLU A 5 -3.29 8.47 24.14
N ARG A 6 -3.98 7.60 23.38
CA ARG A 6 -3.34 6.41 22.78
C ARG A 6 -3.47 6.29 21.26
N ARG A 7 -3.36 7.41 20.52
CA ARG A 7 -3.45 7.43 19.04
C ARG A 7 -2.28 8.05 18.29
N ARG A 8 -1.19 8.39 18.97
CA ARG A 8 0.06 8.81 18.32
C ARG A 8 1.02 7.62 18.26
N SER A 9 1.42 7.21 17.06
CA SER A 9 2.55 6.29 16.92
C SER A 9 3.85 7.03 17.28
N ARG A 10 4.87 6.30 17.74
CA ARG A 10 6.16 6.84 18.23
C ARG A 10 6.97 7.67 17.21
N ARG A 11 6.46 7.93 16.00
CA ARG A 11 7.13 8.65 14.89
C ARG A 11 6.22 9.62 14.11
N GLY A 12 5.37 10.37 14.83
CA GLY A 12 4.74 11.60 14.32
C GLY A 12 3.47 11.46 13.47
N GLY A 13 2.89 10.26 13.33
CA GLY A 13 1.68 10.03 12.51
C GLY A 13 0.51 9.41 13.28
N THR A 14 -0.70 9.73 12.83
CA THR A 14 -1.97 9.15 13.31
C THR A 14 -2.34 7.95 12.43
N ARG A 15 -2.70 6.83 13.03
CA ARG A 15 -3.17 5.64 12.30
C ARG A 15 -4.47 5.95 11.56
N LEU A 16 -4.54 5.55 10.28
CA LEU A 16 -5.79 5.65 9.54
C LEU A 16 -6.85 4.74 10.16
N PRO A 17 -8.10 5.22 10.32
CA PRO A 17 -9.18 4.39 10.84
C PRO A 17 -9.55 3.30 9.85
N VAL A 18 -10.09 2.17 10.32
CA VAL A 18 -10.57 1.08 9.45
C VAL A 18 -11.59 1.57 8.43
N SER A 19 -12.42 2.57 8.78
CA SER A 19 -13.39 3.18 7.88
C SER A 19 -12.77 3.79 6.62
N PHE A 20 -11.51 4.26 6.68
CA PHE A 20 -10.79 4.75 5.50
C PHE A 20 -10.70 3.68 4.41
N PHE A 21 -10.47 2.43 4.80
CA PHE A 21 -10.35 1.32 3.86
C PHE A 21 -11.69 0.78 3.39
N ARG A 22 -12.82 1.25 3.91
CA ARG A 22 -14.16 0.76 3.51
C ARG A 22 -14.78 1.54 2.34
N SER A 23 -14.02 2.47 1.76
CA SER A 23 -14.40 3.23 0.57
C SER A 23 -14.04 2.50 -0.73
N ASP A 24 -14.46 3.08 -1.85
CA ASP A 24 -14.15 2.61 -3.21
C ASP A 24 -12.63 2.49 -3.44
N VAL A 25 -12.23 1.48 -4.21
CA VAL A 25 -10.82 1.14 -4.42
C VAL A 25 -10.04 2.25 -5.13
N LEU A 26 -10.65 3.00 -6.03
CA LEU A 26 -10.00 4.11 -6.73
C LEU A 26 -9.83 5.32 -5.82
N GLU A 27 -10.81 5.58 -4.95
CA GLU A 27 -10.71 6.61 -3.92
C GLU A 27 -9.59 6.28 -2.93
N VAL A 28 -9.56 5.04 -2.42
CA VAL A 28 -8.54 4.59 -1.48
C VAL A 28 -7.16 4.60 -2.13
N ALA A 29 -7.02 4.15 -3.38
CA ALA A 29 -5.74 4.11 -4.07
C ALA A 29 -5.09 5.50 -4.22
N GLN A 30 -5.89 6.52 -4.54
CA GLN A 30 -5.45 7.90 -4.62
C GLN A 30 -5.18 8.48 -3.21
N ALA A 31 -6.08 8.26 -2.27
CA ALA A 31 -5.97 8.81 -0.91
C ALA A 31 -4.82 8.19 -0.10
N LEU A 32 -4.30 7.03 -0.51
CA LEU A 32 -3.10 6.42 0.06
C LEU A 32 -1.80 7.15 -0.33
N LEU A 33 -1.78 7.90 -1.44
CA LEU A 33 -0.59 8.67 -1.81
C LEU A 33 -0.28 9.72 -0.74
N GLY A 34 1.00 9.83 -0.38
CA GLY A 34 1.46 10.69 0.72
C GLY A 34 1.18 10.16 2.13
N LYS A 35 0.53 9.01 2.28
CA LYS A 35 0.43 8.30 3.58
C LYS A 35 1.69 7.47 3.81
N VAL A 36 1.97 7.12 5.06
CA VAL A 36 3.17 6.33 5.41
C VAL A 36 2.77 4.87 5.61
N LEU A 37 3.41 3.97 4.87
CA LEU A 37 3.34 2.53 5.12
C LEU A 37 4.53 2.11 5.98
N LEU A 38 4.27 1.44 7.10
CA LEU A 38 5.31 0.84 7.94
C LEU A 38 5.04 -0.63 8.17
N LYS A 39 6.09 -1.44 8.18
CA LYS A 39 6.09 -2.75 8.84
C LYS A 39 7.16 -2.74 9.93
N ASP A 40 6.75 -2.95 11.18
CA ASP A 40 7.66 -2.96 12.34
C ASP A 40 8.60 -1.74 12.36
N ASP A 41 8.04 -0.53 12.15
CA ASP A 41 8.75 0.77 12.06
C ASP A 41 9.72 0.96 10.88
N VAL A 42 9.72 0.03 9.91
CA VAL A 42 10.47 0.16 8.65
C VAL A 42 9.50 0.52 7.52
N GLY A 43 9.83 1.56 6.74
CA GLY A 43 9.01 1.91 5.58
C GLY A 43 9.16 3.34 5.10
N GLY A 44 8.06 3.92 4.62
CA GLY A 44 8.10 5.23 3.97
C GLY A 44 6.78 5.73 3.42
N LEU A 45 6.85 6.91 2.79
CA LEU A 45 5.72 7.53 2.11
C LEU A 45 5.32 6.71 0.90
N ILE A 46 4.03 6.43 0.74
CA ILE A 46 3.45 5.79 -0.43
C ILE A 46 3.44 6.80 -1.57
N VAL A 47 4.11 6.46 -2.67
CA VAL A 47 4.24 7.35 -3.85
C VAL A 47 3.69 6.72 -5.12
N GLU A 48 3.33 5.44 -5.09
CA GLU A 48 2.72 4.75 -6.23
C GLU A 48 1.79 3.63 -5.75
N THR A 49 0.59 3.59 -6.31
CA THR A 49 -0.45 2.59 -6.02
C THR A 49 -1.10 2.07 -7.31
N GLU A 50 -1.66 0.87 -7.27
CA GLU A 50 -2.56 0.34 -8.31
C GLU A 50 -3.85 -0.19 -7.71
N ALA A 51 -4.98 0.11 -8.33
CA ALA A 51 -6.28 -0.41 -7.95
C ALA A 51 -6.64 -1.68 -8.74
N TYR A 52 -7.28 -2.62 -8.05
CA TYR A 52 -7.82 -3.86 -8.61
C TYR A 52 -9.22 -4.10 -8.07
N HIS A 53 -10.16 -4.40 -8.97
CA HIS A 53 -11.58 -4.60 -8.66
C HIS A 53 -12.06 -5.92 -9.32
N PRO A 54 -12.97 -6.71 -8.73
CA PRO A 54 -13.43 -7.97 -9.33
C PRO A 54 -14.08 -7.82 -10.71
N SER A 55 -14.60 -6.64 -11.05
CA SER A 55 -15.23 -6.39 -12.36
C SER A 55 -14.23 -6.41 -13.53
N GLU A 56 -12.93 -6.34 -13.27
CA GLU A 56 -11.91 -6.28 -14.33
C GLU A 56 -10.96 -7.48 -14.33
N PRO A 57 -10.54 -7.95 -15.53
CA PRO A 57 -9.88 -9.24 -15.70
C PRO A 57 -8.40 -9.31 -15.28
N ALA A 58 -7.77 -8.21 -14.86
CA ALA A 58 -6.43 -8.23 -14.28
C ALA A 58 -6.44 -8.51 -12.76
N SER A 59 -7.57 -8.33 -12.08
CA SER A 59 -7.71 -8.61 -10.66
C SER A 59 -7.66 -10.11 -10.37
N HIS A 60 -6.97 -10.47 -9.28
CA HIS A 60 -6.98 -11.83 -8.76
C HIS A 60 -8.38 -12.30 -8.32
N SER A 61 -9.28 -11.38 -7.97
CA SER A 61 -10.65 -11.70 -7.53
C SER A 61 -11.64 -11.87 -8.68
N HIS A 62 -11.26 -11.52 -9.92
CA HIS A 62 -12.17 -11.53 -11.07
C HIS A 62 -12.85 -12.88 -11.34
N ARG A 63 -12.15 -13.99 -11.07
CA ARG A 63 -12.67 -15.36 -11.24
C ARG A 63 -13.28 -15.94 -9.96
N GLY A 64 -13.51 -15.11 -8.94
CA GLY A 64 -14.02 -15.52 -7.65
C GLY A 64 -12.95 -16.02 -6.67
N PRO A 65 -13.38 -16.53 -5.51
CA PRO A 65 -12.50 -16.88 -4.40
C PRO A 65 -11.71 -18.16 -4.67
N THR A 66 -10.45 -18.15 -4.27
CA THR A 66 -9.50 -19.25 -4.27
C THR A 66 -8.72 -19.23 -2.97
N ARG A 67 -8.05 -20.31 -2.58
CA ARG A 67 -7.17 -20.32 -1.38
C ARG A 67 -6.15 -19.18 -1.35
N ARG A 68 -5.69 -18.73 -2.51
CA ARG A 68 -4.65 -17.70 -2.64
C ARG A 68 -5.15 -16.27 -2.49
N ASN A 69 -6.41 -15.99 -2.79
CA ASN A 69 -6.97 -14.62 -2.77
C ASN A 69 -8.06 -14.44 -1.70
N GLN A 70 -8.28 -15.41 -0.81
CA GLN A 70 -9.36 -15.37 0.20
C GLN A 70 -9.34 -14.08 1.02
N THR A 71 -8.15 -13.56 1.31
CA THR A 71 -7.99 -12.30 2.05
C THR A 71 -8.66 -11.12 1.34
N MET A 72 -8.67 -11.08 0.01
CA MET A 72 -9.36 -10.02 -0.75
C MET A 72 -10.85 -9.97 -0.43
N PHE A 73 -11.50 -11.10 -0.17
CA PHE A 73 -12.95 -11.18 0.09
C PHE A 73 -13.33 -10.71 1.51
N ARG A 74 -12.36 -10.34 2.34
CA ARG A 74 -12.62 -9.75 3.66
C ARG A 74 -13.05 -8.28 3.53
N ALA A 75 -13.60 -7.72 4.59
CA ALA A 75 -13.88 -6.29 4.66
C ALA A 75 -12.59 -5.44 4.51
N GLY A 76 -12.74 -4.22 4.00
CA GLY A 76 -11.65 -3.25 3.92
C GLY A 76 -10.86 -3.09 5.23
N GLY A 77 -9.54 -2.96 5.10
CA GLY A 77 -8.60 -2.84 6.22
C GLY A 77 -7.85 -4.14 6.58
N HIS A 78 -7.85 -5.13 5.68
CA HIS A 78 -6.97 -6.30 5.75
C HIS A 78 -5.79 -6.15 4.80
N VAL A 79 -4.68 -6.78 5.15
CA VAL A 79 -3.44 -6.81 4.38
C VAL A 79 -3.47 -8.06 3.52
N TYR A 80 -3.47 -7.89 2.20
CA TYR A 80 -3.42 -9.00 1.24
C TYR A 80 -2.01 -9.14 0.67
N VAL A 81 -1.34 -10.25 0.98
CA VAL A 81 0.02 -10.54 0.51
C VAL A 81 0.03 -11.79 -0.34
N TYR A 82 0.69 -11.71 -1.49
CA TYR A 82 0.87 -12.86 -2.36
C TYR A 82 2.28 -12.87 -2.97
N ARG A 83 2.67 -14.03 -3.51
CA ARG A 83 3.93 -14.19 -4.25
C ARG A 83 3.68 -14.33 -5.74
N ILE A 84 4.35 -13.51 -6.56
CA ILE A 84 4.43 -13.64 -8.01
C ILE A 84 5.87 -13.89 -8.41
N HIS A 85 6.13 -15.04 -9.04
CA HIS A 85 7.48 -15.58 -9.22
C HIS A 85 8.28 -15.57 -7.91
N ARG A 86 9.33 -14.75 -7.82
CA ARG A 86 10.18 -14.58 -6.62
C ARG A 86 9.84 -13.33 -5.80
N SER A 87 8.87 -12.54 -6.23
CA SER A 87 8.51 -11.26 -5.61
C SER A 87 7.27 -11.41 -4.73
N THR A 88 7.36 -10.90 -3.51
CA THR A 88 6.19 -10.70 -2.63
C THR A 88 5.55 -9.36 -2.97
N CYS A 89 4.23 -9.30 -3.06
CA CYS A 89 3.47 -8.07 -3.26
C CYS A 89 2.51 -7.87 -2.09
N VAL A 90 2.36 -6.63 -1.63
CA VAL A 90 1.46 -6.25 -0.54
C VAL A 90 0.34 -5.35 -1.06
N ASN A 91 -0.87 -5.65 -0.64
CA ASN A 91 -2.07 -4.93 -1.02
C ASN A 91 -2.88 -4.63 0.24
N LEU A 92 -3.73 -3.61 0.15
CA LEU A 92 -4.69 -3.25 1.18
C LEU A 92 -6.08 -3.50 0.63
N VAL A 93 -6.83 -4.40 1.26
CA VAL A 93 -8.21 -4.72 0.87
C VAL A 93 -9.09 -3.51 1.15
N THR A 94 -10.01 -3.23 0.23
CA THR A 94 -10.93 -2.09 0.29
C THR A 94 -12.38 -2.50 0.22
N GLY A 95 -13.29 -1.56 0.51
CA GLY A 95 -14.73 -1.76 0.34
C GLY A 95 -15.42 -2.64 1.39
N PRO A 96 -16.70 -2.97 1.17
CA PRO A 96 -17.44 -3.91 2.01
C PRO A 96 -16.91 -5.35 1.89
N PRO A 97 -17.27 -6.24 2.84
CA PRO A 97 -16.99 -7.68 2.69
C PRO A 97 -17.47 -8.21 1.34
N GLU A 98 -16.78 -9.22 0.81
CA GLU A 98 -17.06 -9.90 -0.45
C GLU A 98 -16.91 -9.07 -1.74
N GLU A 99 -16.71 -7.75 -1.67
CA GLU A 99 -16.42 -6.94 -2.87
C GLU A 99 -15.07 -7.33 -3.50
N ALA A 100 -14.11 -7.82 -2.71
CA ALA A 100 -12.86 -8.34 -3.24
C ALA A 100 -12.05 -7.35 -4.07
N ALA A 101 -12.06 -6.07 -3.69
CA ALA A 101 -11.21 -5.02 -4.24
C ALA A 101 -9.99 -4.78 -3.35
N ALA A 102 -8.87 -4.40 -3.95
CA ALA A 102 -7.65 -4.10 -3.21
C ALA A 102 -6.74 -3.12 -3.94
N VAL A 103 -5.94 -2.39 -3.16
CA VAL A 103 -4.90 -1.49 -3.65
C VAL A 103 -3.53 -2.13 -3.47
N LEU A 104 -2.81 -2.37 -4.56
CA LEU A 104 -1.40 -2.74 -4.54
C LEU A 104 -0.55 -1.52 -4.18
N ILE A 105 0.34 -1.68 -3.20
CA ILE A 105 1.38 -0.68 -2.94
C ILE A 105 2.58 -0.98 -3.83
N ARG A 106 2.95 -0.05 -4.70
CA ARG A 106 3.99 -0.27 -5.72
C ARG A 106 5.31 0.36 -5.39
N ALA A 107 5.29 1.57 -4.84
CA ALA A 107 6.52 2.24 -4.50
C ALA A 107 6.39 3.10 -3.25
N LEU A 108 7.51 3.21 -2.53
CA LEU A 108 7.66 4.10 -1.40
C LEU A 108 8.85 5.04 -1.62
N LEU A 109 8.76 6.25 -1.06
CA LEU A 109 9.92 7.05 -0.70
C LEU A 109 10.34 6.66 0.73
N PRO A 110 11.50 5.99 0.94
CA PRO A 110 11.84 5.43 2.24
C PRO A 110 12.24 6.54 3.22
N THR A 111 11.55 6.59 4.37
CA THR A 111 11.75 7.59 5.43
C THR A 111 12.09 6.99 6.79
N ASP A 112 11.78 5.71 7.01
CA ASP A 112 11.83 5.08 8.32
C ASP A 112 12.55 3.73 8.24
N GLY A 113 13.43 3.47 9.21
CA GLY A 113 14.20 2.22 9.27
C GLY A 113 15.24 2.08 8.16
N LEU A 114 15.87 3.18 7.77
CA LEU A 114 16.77 3.25 6.60
C LEU A 114 17.93 2.26 6.68
N ASP A 115 18.52 2.03 7.85
CA ASP A 115 19.61 1.07 8.03
C ASP A 115 19.14 -0.37 7.80
N GLN A 116 17.92 -0.70 8.26
CA GLN A 116 17.34 -2.02 8.02
C GLN A 116 17.00 -2.22 6.54
N ILE A 117 16.49 -1.17 5.87
CA ILE A 117 16.27 -1.19 4.42
C ILE A 117 17.60 -1.38 3.69
N ALA A 118 18.62 -0.62 4.04
CA ALA A 118 19.94 -0.71 3.42
C ALA A 118 20.53 -2.12 3.55
N ALA A 119 20.48 -2.71 4.75
CA ALA A 119 20.94 -4.07 4.98
C ALA A 119 20.20 -5.12 4.13
N ARG A 120 18.88 -4.96 3.94
CA ARG A 120 18.05 -5.90 3.14
C ARG A 120 18.17 -5.68 1.63
N ARG A 121 18.61 -4.49 1.20
CA ARG A 121 18.60 -4.07 -0.22
C ARG A 121 20.00 -3.86 -0.80
N ALA A 122 21.06 -3.95 -0.01
CA ALA A 122 22.44 -3.86 -0.50
C ALA A 122 22.71 -4.88 -1.63
N PRO A 123 23.57 -4.53 -2.61
CA PRO A 123 24.30 -3.27 -2.78
C PRO A 123 23.52 -2.20 -3.59
N GLN A 124 22.20 -2.32 -3.70
CA GLN A 124 21.42 -1.44 -4.57
C GLN A 124 21.43 0.02 -4.07
N PRO A 125 21.43 1.01 -4.97
CA PRO A 125 21.36 2.42 -4.59
C PRO A 125 20.01 2.74 -3.93
N ARG A 126 19.98 3.75 -3.05
CA ARG A 126 18.77 4.13 -2.28
C ARG A 126 17.51 4.33 -3.12
N ARG A 127 17.64 4.93 -4.31
CA ARG A 127 16.54 5.13 -5.26
C ARG A 127 15.87 3.82 -5.72
N ALA A 128 16.58 2.69 -5.66
CA ALA A 128 16.13 1.38 -6.11
C ALA A 128 15.71 0.46 -4.94
N TRP A 129 15.63 0.98 -3.72
CA TRP A 129 15.26 0.17 -2.55
C TRP A 129 13.79 -0.21 -2.56
N THR A 130 12.91 0.72 -2.95
CA THR A 130 11.45 0.63 -2.77
C THR A 130 10.68 1.12 -4.00
N ASP A 131 11.30 1.17 -5.18
CA ASP A 131 10.71 1.58 -6.48
C ASP A 131 10.05 0.42 -7.24
N GLY A 132 9.37 -0.47 -6.49
CA GLY A 132 8.65 -1.60 -7.07
C GLY A 132 8.08 -2.53 -6.00
N PRO A 133 6.97 -3.25 -6.29
CA PRO A 133 6.20 -3.95 -5.27
C PRO A 133 7.00 -5.07 -4.57
N GLY A 134 7.78 -5.84 -5.34
CA GLY A 134 8.70 -6.84 -4.79
C GLY A 134 9.86 -6.24 -3.99
N LYS A 135 10.37 -5.10 -4.46
CA LYS A 135 11.52 -4.41 -3.86
C LYS A 135 11.14 -3.82 -2.51
N LEU A 136 9.99 -3.15 -2.42
CA LEU A 136 9.51 -2.60 -1.15
C LEU A 136 9.15 -3.70 -0.15
N CYS A 137 8.56 -4.82 -0.57
CA CYS A 137 8.29 -5.91 0.36
C CYS A 137 9.60 -6.47 0.93
N SER A 138 10.63 -6.65 0.10
CA SER A 138 11.97 -7.04 0.54
C SER A 138 12.60 -6.01 1.48
N ALA A 139 12.45 -4.72 1.20
CA ALA A 139 12.98 -3.63 2.03
C ALA A 139 12.33 -3.60 3.41
N LEU A 140 10.99 -3.74 3.47
CA LEU A 140 10.21 -3.68 4.70
C LEU A 140 10.21 -5.01 5.46
N GLY A 141 10.68 -6.10 4.82
CA GLY A 141 10.61 -7.45 5.39
C GLY A 141 9.17 -7.96 5.47
N ILE A 142 8.33 -7.62 4.49
CA ILE A 142 6.97 -8.15 4.33
C ILE A 142 7.07 -9.56 3.74
N THR A 143 6.35 -10.48 4.35
CA THR A 143 6.35 -11.92 4.03
C THR A 143 4.92 -12.42 3.89
N LEU A 144 4.75 -13.69 3.48
CA LEU A 144 3.42 -14.31 3.40
C LEU A 144 2.73 -14.43 4.76
N ASP A 145 3.49 -14.41 5.86
CA ASP A 145 2.94 -14.45 7.23
C ASP A 145 2.19 -13.16 7.61
N ASP A 146 2.32 -12.10 6.81
CA ASP A 146 1.58 -10.85 6.98
C ASP A 146 0.21 -10.89 6.27
N ASP A 147 -0.07 -11.89 5.42
CA ASP A 147 -1.36 -12.04 4.74
C ASP A 147 -2.51 -12.26 5.74
N GLY A 148 -3.65 -11.63 5.47
CA GLY A 148 -4.85 -11.74 6.29
C GLY A 148 -4.81 -10.95 7.60
N THR A 149 -3.67 -10.34 7.95
CA THR A 149 -3.56 -9.48 9.13
C THR A 149 -4.36 -8.18 8.97
N ARG A 150 -4.74 -7.55 10.07
CA ARG A 150 -5.41 -6.25 10.03
C ARG A 150 -4.40 -5.13 9.85
N VAL A 151 -4.75 -4.13 9.04
CA VAL A 151 -4.01 -2.87 9.01
C VAL A 151 -3.99 -2.28 10.42
N GLY A 152 -2.80 -1.95 10.91
CA GLY A 152 -2.55 -1.53 12.28
C GLY A 152 -2.01 -2.63 13.20
N GLN A 153 -1.89 -3.88 12.75
CA GLN A 153 -1.13 -4.88 13.50
C GLN A 153 0.35 -4.81 13.11
N ARG A 154 0.77 -5.65 12.16
CA ARG A 154 2.16 -5.72 11.67
C ARG A 154 2.44 -4.65 10.63
N VAL A 155 1.52 -4.47 9.69
CA VAL A 155 1.55 -3.42 8.67
C VAL A 155 0.67 -2.26 9.11
N GLN A 156 1.21 -1.05 9.19
CA GLN A 156 0.52 0.16 9.59
C GLN A 156 0.46 1.14 8.42
N VAL A 157 -0.66 1.87 8.33
CA VAL A 157 -0.78 3.03 7.44
C VAL A 157 -1.10 4.25 8.30
N LEU A 158 -0.27 5.28 8.17
CA LEU A 158 -0.32 6.49 8.99
C LEU A 158 -0.54 7.73 8.12
N SER A 159 -1.31 8.68 8.64
CA SER A 159 -1.35 10.05 8.15
C SER A 159 -0.44 10.93 9.01
N ARG A 160 0.42 11.72 8.37
CA ARG A 160 1.22 12.79 9.01
C ARG A 160 0.53 14.16 8.93
N GLY A 161 -0.72 14.21 8.47
CA GLY A 161 -1.47 15.47 8.30
C GLY A 161 -1.13 16.22 7.00
N VAL A 162 -0.30 15.65 6.13
CA VAL A 162 -0.01 16.21 4.81
C VAL A 162 -1.11 15.84 3.83
N GLU A 163 -1.67 16.87 3.19
CA GLU A 163 -2.62 16.71 2.08
C GLU A 163 -1.89 16.69 0.75
N VAL A 164 -2.30 15.77 -0.13
CA VAL A 164 -1.76 15.66 -1.48
C VAL A 164 -2.73 16.36 -2.42
N PRO A 165 -2.31 17.42 -3.11
CA PRO A 165 -3.19 18.11 -4.04
C PRO A 165 -3.46 17.22 -5.26
N ALA A 166 -4.69 17.25 -5.78
CA ALA A 166 -5.10 16.40 -6.90
C ALA A 166 -4.20 16.54 -8.13
N HIS A 167 -3.69 17.74 -8.42
CA HIS A 167 -2.78 17.98 -9.54
C HIS A 167 -1.41 17.29 -9.36
N ALA A 168 -1.02 16.89 -8.15
CA ALA A 168 0.21 16.13 -7.93
C ALA A 168 0.03 14.63 -8.21
N ILE A 169 -1.19 14.15 -8.43
CA ILE A 169 -1.48 12.75 -8.71
C ILE A 169 -1.65 12.56 -10.22
N GLU A 170 -0.85 11.65 -10.79
CA GLU A 170 -0.96 11.24 -12.18
C GLU A 170 -1.62 9.87 -12.25
N ALA A 171 -2.71 9.77 -13.02
CA ALA A 171 -3.38 8.50 -13.32
C ALA A 171 -2.86 7.94 -14.65
N THR A 172 -2.44 6.68 -14.65
CA THR A 172 -1.81 6.02 -15.80
C THR A 172 -2.22 4.56 -15.90
N PRO A 173 -2.00 3.90 -17.04
CA PRO A 173 -2.07 2.44 -17.16
C PRO A 173 -1.26 1.70 -16.09
N ARG A 174 -1.78 0.55 -15.67
CA ARG A 174 -1.13 -0.36 -14.72
C ARG A 174 0.03 -1.11 -15.38
N ILE A 175 1.03 -1.50 -14.60
CA ILE A 175 2.27 -2.13 -15.06
C ILE A 175 2.25 -3.63 -14.77
N GLY A 176 2.68 -4.44 -15.75
CA GLY A 176 2.87 -5.88 -15.55
C GLY A 176 1.58 -6.70 -15.63
N ILE A 177 0.54 -6.15 -16.25
CA ILE A 177 -0.71 -6.84 -16.56
C ILE A 177 -0.86 -7.04 -18.07
N SER A 178 -1.59 -8.09 -18.48
CA SER A 178 -1.86 -8.43 -19.89
C SER A 178 -3.32 -8.26 -20.30
N LYS A 179 -4.19 -7.89 -19.36
CA LYS A 179 -5.62 -7.65 -19.57
C LYS A 179 -6.00 -6.34 -18.90
N ALA A 180 -7.06 -5.68 -19.38
CA ALA A 180 -7.48 -4.37 -18.86
C ALA A 180 -6.31 -3.37 -18.75
N VAL A 181 -5.45 -3.38 -19.79
CA VAL A 181 -4.19 -2.62 -19.86
C VAL A 181 -4.43 -1.13 -20.00
N ASP A 182 -5.57 -0.72 -20.59
CA ASP A 182 -5.87 0.69 -20.84
C ASP A 182 -6.52 1.40 -19.65
N LEU A 183 -6.88 0.67 -18.59
CA LEU A 183 -7.50 1.29 -17.40
C LEU A 183 -6.46 2.16 -16.66
N PRO A 184 -6.75 3.46 -16.44
CA PRO A 184 -5.83 4.39 -15.78
C PRO A 184 -5.85 4.23 -14.25
N TRP A 185 -5.69 2.99 -13.78
CA TRP A 185 -5.87 2.59 -12.38
C TRP A 185 -4.54 2.48 -11.62
N ARG A 186 -3.47 3.06 -12.17
CA ARG A 186 -2.20 3.28 -11.47
C ARG A 186 -2.07 4.76 -11.16
N PHE A 187 -1.81 5.07 -9.89
CA PHE A 187 -1.68 6.45 -9.43
C PHE A 187 -0.26 6.68 -8.95
N VAL A 188 0.36 7.74 -9.47
CA VAL A 188 1.75 8.12 -9.17
C VAL A 188 1.74 9.53 -8.57
N LEU A 189 2.43 9.69 -7.45
CA LEU A 189 2.66 11.00 -6.85
C LEU A 189 3.86 11.68 -7.54
N ARG A 190 3.61 12.84 -8.15
CA ARG A 190 4.64 13.71 -8.72
C ARG A 190 5.37 14.47 -7.59
N GLU A 191 6.68 14.62 -7.75
CA GLU A 191 7.54 15.39 -6.85
C GLU A 191 7.34 15.07 -5.35
N PRO A 192 7.36 13.79 -4.93
CA PRO A 192 6.99 13.38 -3.57
C PRO A 192 7.92 13.93 -2.48
N HIS A 193 9.11 14.40 -2.85
CA HIS A 193 10.06 15.02 -1.93
C HIS A 193 9.56 16.37 -1.38
N LEU A 194 8.67 17.07 -2.09
CA LEU A 194 8.07 18.31 -1.62
C LEU A 194 7.20 18.09 -0.37
N LEU A 195 6.64 16.89 -0.19
CA LEU A 195 5.85 16.53 0.99
C LEU A 195 6.69 16.32 2.26
N LEU A 196 8.03 16.32 2.14
CA LEU A 196 8.95 16.18 3.27
C LEU A 196 9.53 17.52 3.74
N LEU A 197 9.19 18.63 3.07
CA LEU A 197 9.72 19.97 3.36
C LEU A 197 8.82 20.78 4.33
N GLY A 198 7.67 20.22 4.73
CA GLY A 198 6.69 20.85 5.62
C GLY A 198 6.61 20.22 7.00
#